data_AF-A0A765NRG8-F1
#
_entry.id   AF-A0A765NRG8-F1
#
_cell.length_a   1.000
_cell.length_b   1.000
_cell.length_c   1.000
_cell.angle_alpha   90.00
_cell.angle_beta   90.00
_cell.angle_gamma   90.00
#
_symmetry.space_group_name_H-M   'P 1'
#
loop_
_entity.id
_entity.type
_entity.pdbx_description
1 polymer ?
#
loop_
_entity_poly.entity_id
_entity_poly.type
_entity_poly.pdbx_seq_one_letter_code
_entity_poly.pdbx_strand_id
1 'polypeptide(L)' 'MFAVAVTDIAAGSVGTGIAEGVFSVPKLATEDIASGKKVYLKDGAVQTDATGGLPFVGVAWASSANGNESVPVKLNG' A
#
# COMPACT_ATOMS: atom_id res chain seq x y z
N MET A 1 -6.83 -1.84 -9.39
CA MET A 1 -7.12 -0.48 -8.89
C MET A 1 -7.29 -0.57 -7.39
N PHE A 2 -6.55 0.23 -6.64
CA PHE A 2 -6.65 0.37 -5.19
C PHE A 2 -7.24 1.72 -4.81
N ALA A 3 -7.89 1.80 -3.66
CA ALA A 3 -8.38 3.05 -3.09
C ALA A 3 -8.20 3.02 -1.56
N VAL A 4 -8.02 4.20 -0.97
CA VAL A 4 -8.04 4.39 0.49
C VAL A 4 -9.42 4.85 0.88
N ALA A 5 -10.08 4.12 1.77
CA ALA A 5 -11.38 4.51 2.28
C ALA A 5 -11.28 5.82 3.07
N VAL A 6 -12.22 6.74 2.87
CA VAL A 6 -12.24 8.03 3.59
C VAL A 6 -12.60 7.83 5.08
N THR A 7 -13.32 6.76 5.38
CA THR A 7 -13.72 6.33 6.72
C THR A 7 -13.93 4.81 6.71
N ASP A 8 -14.17 4.21 7.87
CA ASP A 8 -14.49 2.78 7.95
C ASP A 8 -15.81 2.49 7.21
N ILE A 9 -15.79 1.47 6.35
CA ILE A 9 -16.94 1.04 5.56
C ILE A 9 -17.35 -0.34 6.04
N ALA A 10 -18.57 -0.46 6.57
CA ALA A 10 -19.11 -1.74 7.00
C ALA A 10 -19.19 -2.73 5.82
N ALA A 11 -18.99 -4.02 6.11
CA ALA A 11 -19.07 -5.06 5.08
C ALA A 11 -20.42 -5.03 4.35
N GLY A 12 -20.38 -5.04 3.02
CA GLY A 12 -21.57 -4.96 2.16
C GLY A 12 -22.19 -3.56 2.03
N SER A 13 -21.63 -2.53 2.67
CA SER A 13 -22.10 -1.15 2.55
C SER A 13 -21.40 -0.39 1.42
N VAL A 14 -22.05 0.67 0.95
CA VAL A 14 -21.44 1.64 0.02
C VAL A 14 -20.65 2.68 0.82
N GLY A 15 -19.51 3.11 0.29
CA GLY A 15 -18.71 4.19 0.86
C GLY A 15 -17.80 4.85 -0.17
N THR A 16 -17.03 5.84 0.26
CA THR A 16 -16.16 6.64 -0.60
C THR A 16 -14.71 6.24 -0.41
N GLY A 17 -14.00 6.00 -1.52
CA GLY A 17 -12.56 5.77 -1.54
C GLY A 17 -11.83 6.77 -2.44
N ILE A 18 -10.60 7.11 -2.07
CA ILE A 18 -9.69 7.94 -2.87
C ILE A 18 -8.73 7.02 -3.62
N ALA A 19 -8.80 7.02 -4.95
CA ALA A 19 -8.00 6.15 -5.81
C ALA A 19 -6.67 6.77 -6.26
N GLU A 20 -6.46 8.06 -6.02
CA GLU A 20 -5.26 8.77 -6.47
C GLU A 20 -4.66 9.62 -5.36
N GLY A 21 -3.34 9.59 -5.24
CA GLY A 21 -2.61 10.38 -4.24
C GLY A 21 -1.49 9.57 -3.61
N VAL A 22 -0.84 10.18 -2.62
CA VAL A 22 0.17 9.52 -1.79
C VAL A 22 -0.43 9.28 -0.42
N PHE A 23 -0.42 8.04 0.03
CA PHE A 23 -1.01 7.64 1.31
C PHE A 23 -0.04 6.79 2.12
N SER A 24 -0.07 6.94 3.44
CA SER A 24 0.61 6.01 4.33
C SER A 24 -0.17 4.70 4.35
N VAL A 25 0.44 3.62 3.86
CA VAL A 25 -0.17 2.28 3.82
C VAL A 25 0.63 1.30 4.68
N PRO A 26 -0.01 0.30 5.29
CA PRO A 26 0.69 -0.75 6.01
C PRO A 26 1.73 -1.45 5.14
N LYS A 27 2.91 -1.76 5.69
CA LYS A 27 3.96 -2.54 5.01
C LYS A 27 4.43 -3.72 5.84
N LEU A 28 5.10 -4.67 5.20
CA LEU A 28 5.81 -5.72 5.91
C LEU A 28 6.91 -5.09 6.79
N ALA A 29 6.71 -5.12 8.11
CA ALA A 29 7.55 -4.40 9.07
C ALA A 29 9.03 -4.82 9.01
N THR A 30 9.32 -6.06 8.64
CA THR A 30 10.69 -6.60 8.56
C THR A 30 11.43 -6.24 7.26
N GLU A 31 10.79 -5.56 6.31
CA GLU A 31 11.36 -5.25 5.01
C GLU A 31 11.83 -3.80 4.93
N ASP A 32 13.00 -3.52 4.35
CA ASP A 32 13.39 -2.18 3.94
C ASP A 32 12.80 -1.85 2.56
N ILE A 33 12.02 -0.78 2.44
CA ILE A 33 11.41 -0.34 1.18
C ILE A 33 12.02 1.00 0.78
N ALA A 34 12.79 1.03 -0.30
CA ALA A 34 13.35 2.26 -0.85
C ALA A 34 12.30 3.04 -1.68
N SER A 35 12.47 4.37 -1.78
CA SER A 35 11.66 5.18 -2.70
C SER A 35 11.77 4.69 -4.15
N GLY A 36 10.69 4.87 -4.91
CA GLY A 36 10.59 4.43 -6.30
C GLY A 36 10.38 2.93 -6.50
N LYS A 37 10.37 2.11 -5.44
CA LYS A 37 10.07 0.68 -5.55
C LYS A 37 8.58 0.44 -5.74
N LYS A 38 8.26 -0.49 -6.64
CA LYS A 38 6.92 -1.05 -6.78
C LYS A 38 6.59 -1.86 -5.53
N VAL A 39 5.36 -1.73 -5.07
CA VAL A 39 4.86 -2.48 -3.91
C VAL A 39 3.58 -3.23 -4.25
N TYR A 40 3.44 -4.39 -3.63
CA TYR A 40 2.39 -5.37 -3.90
C TYR A 40 1.72 -5.77 -2.59
N LEU A 41 0.41 -5.98 -2.62
CA LEU A 41 -0.37 -6.32 -1.42
C LEU A 41 -0.28 -7.81 -1.09
N LYS A 42 0.12 -8.14 0.13
CA LYS A 42 0.05 -9.49 0.69
C LYS A 42 -0.44 -9.42 2.14
N ASP A 43 -1.45 -10.20 2.47
CA ASP A 43 -1.96 -10.34 3.85
C ASP A 43 -2.23 -9.00 4.57
N GLY A 44 -2.72 -8.00 3.84
CA GLY A 44 -3.08 -6.68 4.38
C GLY A 44 -1.95 -5.65 4.44
N ALA A 45 -0.72 -6.01 4.06
CA ALA A 45 0.43 -5.12 4.06
C ALA A 45 1.15 -5.13 2.70
N VAL A 46 1.77 -4.01 2.34
CA VAL A 46 2.54 -3.91 1.10
C VAL A 46 3.98 -4.39 1.30
N GLN A 47 4.54 -5.02 0.26
CA GLN A 47 5.92 -5.49 0.22
C GLN A 47 6.49 -5.37 -1.20
N THR A 48 7.81 -5.53 -1.39
CA THR A 48 8.40 -5.43 -2.74
C THR A 48 8.41 -6.75 -3.52
N ASP A 49 8.17 -7.88 -2.85
CA ASP A 49 8.02 -9.19 -3.49
C ASP A 49 6.74 -9.23 -4.35
N ALA A 50 6.91 -9.53 -5.64
CA ALA A 50 5.85 -9.65 -6.63
C ALA A 50 5.49 -11.12 -6.96
N THR A 51 6.12 -12.08 -6.28
CA THR A 51 5.96 -13.52 -6.57
C THR A 51 4.51 -13.95 -6.31
N GLY A 52 3.99 -14.85 -7.15
CA GLY A 52 2.64 -15.39 -7.00
C GLY A 52 1.52 -14.50 -7.55
N GLY A 53 1.84 -13.46 -8.33
CA GLY A 53 0.83 -12.61 -8.97
C GLY A 53 0.13 -11.68 -7.98
N LEU A 54 0.85 -11.24 -6.95
CA LEU A 54 0.31 -10.34 -5.93
C LEU A 54 -0.20 -9.04 -6.57
N PRO A 55 -1.32 -8.49 -6.08
CA PRO A 55 -1.87 -7.26 -6.63
C PRO A 55 -0.90 -6.09 -6.52
N PHE A 56 -0.63 -5.42 -7.64
CA PHE A 56 0.17 -4.20 -7.67
C PHE A 56 -0.60 -3.01 -7.07
N VAL A 57 -0.04 -2.38 -6.03
CA VAL A 57 -0.68 -1.28 -5.29
C VAL A 57 -0.21 0.09 -5.80
N GLY A 58 1.08 0.21 -6.09
CA GLY A 58 1.68 1.48 -6.53
C GLY A 58 3.18 1.54 -6.29
N VAL A 59 3.69 2.75 -6.13
CA VAL A 59 5.12 3.03 -5.99
C VAL A 59 5.41 3.74 -4.67
N ALA A 60 6.41 3.28 -3.93
CA ALA A 60 6.86 3.91 -2.69
C ALA A 60 7.32 5.35 -2.96
N TRP A 61 6.64 6.32 -2.34
CA TRP A 61 6.93 7.75 -2.50
C TRP A 61 8.20 8.16 -1.74
N ALA A 62 8.40 7.59 -0.56
CA ALA A 62 9.60 7.78 0.26
C ALA A 62 10.05 6.44 0.84
N SER A 63 11.32 6.36 1.20
CA SER A 63 11.88 5.17 1.83
C SER A 63 11.29 4.94 3.22
N SER A 64 11.13 3.68 3.61
CA SER A 64 10.72 3.26 4.95
C SER A 64 11.54 2.04 5.38
N ALA A 65 12.25 2.18 6.50
CA ALA A 65 13.15 1.17 7.02
C ALA A 65 12.41 0.01 7.73
N ASN A 66 13.14 -1.06 8.01
CA ASN A 66 12.74 -2.14 8.89
C ASN A 66 12.33 -1.59 10.28
N GLY A 67 11.27 -2.16 10.84
CA GLY A 67 10.64 -1.73 12.10
C GLY A 67 9.57 -0.66 11.91
N ASN A 68 9.44 -0.07 10.72
CA ASN A 68 8.31 0.80 10.40
C ASN A 68 7.11 -0.02 9.91
N GLU A 69 5.95 0.27 10.47
CA GLU A 69 4.69 -0.42 10.14
C GLU A 69 4.02 0.13 8.87
N SER A 70 4.47 1.29 8.36
CA SER A 70 3.88 1.92 7.17
C SER A 70 4.91 2.54 6.23
N VAL A 71 4.50 2.72 4.97
CA VAL A 71 5.27 3.41 3.93
C VAL A 71 4.34 4.33 3.12
N PRO A 72 4.76 5.56 2.78
CA PRO A 72 3.98 6.40 1.88
C PRO A 72 4.06 5.85 0.45
N VAL A 73 2.92 5.62 -0.19
CA VAL A 73 2.80 5.03 -1.53
C VAL A 73 1.97 5.94 -2.42
N LYS A 74 2.48 6.25 -3.62
CA LYS A 74 1.68 6.79 -4.72
C LYS A 74 0.81 5.65 -5.27
N LEU A 75 -0.48 5.69 -4.97
CA LEU A 75 -1.42 4.65 -5.39
C LEU A 75 -1.62 4.65 -6.90
N ASN A 76 -1.72 3.46 -7.48
CA ASN A 76 -2.00 3.21 -8.90
C ASN A 76 -1.03 3.93 -9.88
N GLY A 77 0.18 4.28 -9.43
CA GLY A 77 1.24 4.87 -10.24
C GLY A 77 2.22 3.86 -10.82
#